data_AF-A0A847XNX7-F1
#
_entry.id   AF-A0A847XNX7-F1
#
_cell.length_a   1.000
_cell.length_b   1.000
_cell.length_c   1.000
_cell.angle_alpha   90.00
_cell.angle_beta   90.00
_cell.angle_gamma   90.00
#
_symmetry.space_group_name_H-M   'P 1'
#
loop_
_entity.id
_entity.type
_entity.pdbx_description
1 polymer ?
#
loop_
_entity_poly.entity_id
_entity_poly.type
_entity_poly.pdbx_seq_one_letter_code
_entity_poly.pdbx_strand_id
1 'polypeptide(L)'
;MKLPAKTVERLSEYRRTLLECLNEKKNFIFSHELAARLHITAVQVRRDLMLIGYSSVQRKGYDVKELIDTIGDIIDSPESLNIAIIGIGNLGRAMAG
;
A
#
# COMPACT_ATOMS: atom_id res chain seq x y z
N MET A 1 -15.98 -8.03 0.84
CA MET A 1 -15.97 -6.79 0.02
C MET A 1 -15.30 -7.10 -1.31
N LYS A 2 -15.81 -6.63 -2.46
CA LYS A 2 -15.19 -6.92 -3.77
C LYS A 2 -14.46 -5.66 -4.26
N LEU A 3 -13.15 -5.62 -4.07
CA LEU A 3 -12.30 -4.52 -4.55
C LEU A 3 -11.93 -4.72 -6.03
N PRO A 4 -11.83 -3.65 -6.84
CA PRO A 4 -11.27 -3.75 -8.18
C PRO A 4 -9.80 -4.21 -8.13
N ALA A 5 -9.39 -5.10 -9.05
CA ALA A 5 -8.02 -5.62 -9.09
C ALA A 5 -6.95 -4.50 -9.13
N LYS A 6 -7.17 -3.48 -9.96
CA LYS A 6 -6.28 -2.30 -10.04
C LYS A 6 -6.19 -1.52 -8.73
N THR A 7 -7.24 -1.53 -7.91
CA THR A 7 -7.20 -0.87 -6.60
C THR A 7 -6.33 -1.68 -5.66
N VAL A 8 -6.42 -3.01 -5.66
CA VAL A 8 -5.55 -3.88 -4.84
C VAL A 8 -4.07 -3.67 -5.19
N GLU A 9 -3.73 -3.58 -6.48
CA GLU A 9 -2.37 -3.25 -6.94
C GLU A 9 -1.89 -1.92 -6.34
N ARG A 10 -2.71 -0.86 -6.42
CA ARG A 10 -2.39 0.45 -5.84
C ARG A 10 -2.31 0.44 -4.31
N LEU A 11 -3.12 -0.36 -3.62
CA LEU A 11 -3.03 -0.50 -2.16
C LEU A 11 -1.66 -1.05 -1.75
N SER A 12 -1.12 -2.01 -2.51
CA SER A 12 0.25 -2.50 -2.30
C SER A 12 1.29 -1.40 -2.49
N GLU A 13 1.14 -0.57 -3.52
CA GLU A 13 2.00 0.61 -3.75
C GLU A 13 1.89 1.65 -2.63
N TYR A 14 0.67 2.01 -2.20
CA TYR A 14 0.43 2.91 -1.09
C TYR A 14 1.15 2.43 0.16
N ARG A 15 1.02 1.14 0.51
CA ARG A 15 1.64 0.57 1.71
C ARG A 15 3.16 0.70 1.69
N ARG A 16 3.82 0.41 0.56
CA ARG A 16 5.27 0.61 0.42
C ARG A 16 5.68 2.07 0.62
N THR A 17 4.99 2.99 -0.05
CA THR A 17 5.27 4.43 0.10
C THR A 17 5.02 4.94 1.51
N LEU A 18 4.01 4.42 2.20
CA LEU A 18 3.72 4.79 3.59
C LEU A 18 4.77 4.27 4.56
N LEU A 19 5.30 3.06 4.34
CA LEU A 19 6.43 2.53 5.12
C LEU A 19 7.69 3.40 4.96
N GLU A 20 7.96 3.89 3.76
CA GLU A 20 9.01 4.89 3.53
C GLU A 20 8.74 6.18 4.31
N CYS A 21 7.50 6.69 4.27
CA CYS A 21 7.11 7.89 5.04
C CYS A 21 7.28 7.68 6.55
N LEU A 22 6.98 6.48 7.05
CA LEU A 22 7.17 6.12 8.46
C LEU A 22 8.67 6.12 8.83
N ASN A 23 9.54 5.60 7.96
CA ASN A 23 11.00 5.66 8.13
C ASN A 23 11.52 7.11 8.10
N GLU A 24 10.88 8.00 7.33
CA GLU A 24 11.13 9.45 7.33
C GLU A 24 10.58 10.17 8.58
N LYS A 25 9.98 9.44 9.55
CA LYS A 25 9.33 9.98 10.75
C LYS A 25 8.15 10.92 10.45
N LYS A 26 7.48 10.75 9.31
CA LYS A 26 6.23 11.46 9.00
C LYS A 26 5.04 10.74 9.62
N ASN A 27 4.29 11.45 10.46
CA ASN A 27 3.09 10.92 11.11
C ASN A 27 1.82 11.10 10.27
N PHE A 28 1.78 12.13 9.42
CA PHE A 28 0.62 12.45 8.58
C PHE A 28 1.05 12.66 7.13
N ILE A 29 0.17 12.28 6.20
CA ILE A 29 0.35 12.49 4.76
C ILE A 29 -0.95 12.96 4.11
N PHE A 30 -0.87 13.94 3.21
CA PHE A 30 -2.03 14.35 2.44
C PHE A 30 -2.20 13.53 1.16
N SER A 31 -3.43 13.46 0.65
CA SER A 31 -3.73 12.75 -0.62
C SER A 31 -2.89 13.23 -1.81
N HIS A 32 -2.49 14.51 -1.83
CA HIS A 32 -1.70 15.07 -2.92
C HIS A 32 -0.22 14.68 -2.81
N GLU A 33 0.33 14.53 -1.61
CA GLU A 33 1.70 14.04 -1.40
C GLU A 33 1.82 12.57 -1.79
N LEU A 34 0.87 11.73 -1.33
CA LEU A 34 0.85 10.32 -1.69
C LEU A 34 0.67 10.12 -3.20
N ALA A 35 -0.20 10.93 -3.82
CA ALA A 35 -0.41 10.92 -5.26
C ALA A 35 0.85 11.32 -6.04
N ALA A 36 1.59 12.33 -5.56
CA ALA A 36 2.83 12.78 -6.21
C ALA A 36 3.92 11.71 -6.19
N ARG A 37 4.06 10.96 -5.08
CA ARG A 37 5.04 9.87 -4.97
C ARG A 37 4.75 8.70 -5.91
N LEU A 38 3.47 8.48 -6.24
CA LEU A 38 3.02 7.36 -7.07
C LEU A 38 2.62 7.77 -8.49
N HIS A 39 2.86 9.03 -8.88
CA HIS A 39 2.50 9.58 -10.19
C HIS A 39 1.03 9.36 -10.57
N ILE A 40 0.12 9.48 -9.60
CA ILE A 40 -1.32 9.40 -9.81
C ILE A 40 -2.01 10.71 -9.37
N THR A 41 -3.35 10.74 -9.41
CA THR A 41 -4.12 11.91 -8.97
C THR A 41 -4.55 11.79 -7.51
N ALA A 42 -4.60 12.91 -6.79
CA ALA A 42 -5.14 12.97 -5.43
C ALA A 42 -6.61 12.53 -5.36
N VAL A 43 -7.37 12.68 -6.45
CA VAL A 43 -8.75 12.19 -6.59
C VAL A 43 -8.77 10.66 -6.57
N GLN A 44 -7.83 10.01 -7.26
CA GLN A 44 -7.71 8.55 -7.28
C GLN A 44 -7.38 8.01 -5.89
N VAL A 45 -6.41 8.61 -5.19
CA VAL A 45 -6.06 8.26 -3.81
C VAL A 45 -7.29 8.33 -2.91
N ARG A 46 -8.02 9.46 -2.93
CA ARG A 46 -9.23 9.62 -2.10
C ARG A 46 -10.28 8.56 -2.40
N ARG A 47 -10.52 8.25 -3.67
CA ARG A 47 -11.49 7.21 -4.07
C ARG A 47 -11.07 5.83 -3.57
N ASP A 48 -9.80 5.47 -3.72
CA ASP A 48 -9.30 4.17 -3.26
C ASP A 48 -9.39 4.04 -1.73
N LEU A 49 -9.02 5.09 -1.00
CA LEU A 49 -9.13 5.10 0.46
C LEU A 49 -10.58 5.05 0.94
N MET A 50 -11.50 5.75 0.27
CA MET A 50 -12.94 5.64 0.54
C MET A 50 -13.49 4.24 0.28
N LEU A 51 -13.00 3.54 -0.75
CA LEU A 51 -13.42 2.17 -1.04
C LEU A 51 -13.05 1.19 0.07
N ILE A 52 -11.96 1.46 0.80
CA ILE A 52 -11.54 0.67 1.96
C ILE A 52 -12.10 1.20 3.29
N GLY A 53 -13.03 2.15 3.24
CA GLY A 53 -13.65 2.73 4.44
C GLY A 53 -12.75 3.68 5.22
N TYR A 54 -11.58 4.05 4.68
CA TYR A 54 -10.65 4.96 5.34
C TYR A 54 -10.93 6.41 4.94
N SER A 55 -11.06 7.28 5.94
CA SER A 55 -11.29 8.71 5.73
C SER A 55 -10.47 9.55 6.70
N SER A 56 -9.87 10.64 6.23
CA SER A 56 -9.08 11.54 7.08
C SER A 56 -9.98 12.41 7.95
N VAL A 57 -9.51 12.73 9.16
CA VAL A 57 -10.04 13.88 9.91
C VAL A 57 -9.71 15.17 9.15
N GLN A 58 -10.73 15.98 8.88
CA GLN A 58 -10.60 17.21 8.08
C GLN A 58 -9.41 18.06 8.57
N ARG A 59 -8.53 18.44 7.63
CA ARG A 59 -7.32 19.29 7.80
C ARG A 59 -6.06 18.64 8.37
N LYS A 60 -6.05 17.38 8.82
CA LYS A 60 -4.83 16.75 9.37
C LYS A 60 -4.07 15.85 8.38
N GLY A 61 -4.72 15.43 7.29
CA GLY A 61 -4.20 14.37 6.42
C GLY A 61 -4.54 12.98 6.96
N TYR A 62 -3.97 11.94 6.36
CA TYR A 62 -4.10 10.56 6.78
C TYR A 62 -3.01 10.23 7.80
N ASP A 63 -3.35 9.52 8.87
CA ASP A 63 -2.34 8.99 9.79
C ASP A 63 -1.57 7.88 9.08
N VAL A 64 -0.24 8.03 9.00
CA VAL A 64 0.60 7.11 8.24
C VAL A 64 0.57 5.71 8.84
N LYS A 65 0.61 5.61 10.18
CA LYS A 65 0.67 4.32 10.85
C LYS A 65 -0.66 3.60 10.75
N GLU A 66 -1.75 4.30 11.08
CA GLU A 66 -3.10 3.73 10.99
C GLU A 66 -3.42 3.27 9.56
N LEU A 67 -2.99 4.03 8.54
CA LEU A 67 -3.23 3.68 7.16
C LEU A 67 -2.40 2.47 6.69
N ILE A 68 -1.16 2.31 7.18
CA ILE A 68 -0.35 1.09 6.94
C ILE A 68 -1.07 -0.13 7.49
N ASP A 69 -1.56 -0.04 8.72
CA ASP A 69 -2.25 -1.13 9.41
C ASP A 69 -3.56 -1.48 8.69
N THR A 70 -4.38 -0.46 8.38
CA THR A 70 -5.64 -0.62 7.64
C THR A 70 -5.44 -1.28 6.28
N ILE A 71 -4.42 -0.87 5.52
CA ILE A 71 -4.13 -1.49 4.23
C ILE A 71 -3.65 -2.93 4.43
N GLY A 72 -2.78 -3.17 5.42
CA GLY A 72 -2.29 -4.50 5.79
C GLY A 72 -3.43 -5.47 6.07
N ASP A 73 -4.40 -5.09 6.91
CA ASP A 73 -5.56 -5.92 7.25
C ASP A 73 -6.43 -6.31 6.03
N ILE A 74 -6.33 -5.56 4.93
CA ILE A 74 -7.12 -5.78 3.71
C ILE A 74 -6.38 -6.66 2.70
N ILE A 75 -5.07 -6.45 2.52
CA ILE A 75 -4.30 -7.09 1.44
C ILE A 75 -3.33 -8.17 1.92
N ASP A 76 -2.92 -8.16 3.19
CA ASP A 76 -2.02 -9.17 3.71
C ASP A 76 -2.82 -10.41 4.10
N SER A 77 -2.28 -11.58 3.75
CA SER A 77 -2.78 -12.86 4.27
C SER A 77 -2.16 -13.09 5.65
N PRO A 78 -2.95 -13.44 6.68
CA PRO A 78 -2.39 -13.82 7.98
C PRO A 78 -1.61 -15.13 7.92
N GLU A 79 -1.84 -15.96 6.90
CA GLU A 79 -1.14 -17.23 6.69
C GLU A 79 0.11 -17.04 5.84
N SER A 80 1.17 -17.78 6.17
CA SER A 80 2.39 -17.86 5.37
C SER A 80 2.08 -18.39 3.97
N LEU A 81 2.47 -17.65 2.94
CA LEU A 81 2.32 -18.10 1.57
C LEU A 81 3.43 -19.09 1.21
N ASN A 82 3.06 -20.34 0.93
CA ASN A 82 3.99 -21.32 0.38
C ASN A 82 4.22 -21.03 -1.10
N ILE A 83 5.47 -20.78 -1.48
CA ILE A 83 5.88 -20.44 -2.85
C ILE A 83 6.85 -21.52 -3.34
N ALA A 84 6.68 -21.97 -4.58
CA ALA A 84 7.61 -22.88 -5.26
C ALA A 84 8.23 -22.18 -6.48
N ILE A 85 9.55 -22.33 -6.65
CA ILE A 85 10.27 -21.83 -7.82
C ILE A 85 10.54 -23.00 -8.77
N ILE A 86 10.01 -22.94 -9.98
CA ILE A 86 10.27 -23.96 -11.02
C ILE A 86 11.31 -23.41 -12.00
N GLY A 87 12.46 -24.08 -12.06
CA GLY A 87 13.61 -23.66 -12.86
C GLY A 87 14.63 -22.85 -12.05
N ILE A 88 15.68 -23.52 -11.56
CA ILE A 88 16.77 -22.92 -10.77
C ILE A 88 17.91 -22.50 -11.71
N GLY A 89 17.57 -21.62 -12.66
CA GLY A 89 18.55 -20.94 -13.52
C GLY A 89 19.25 -19.79 -12.76
N ASN A 90 19.88 -18.85 -13.47
CA ASN A 90 20.54 -17.72 -12.82
C ASN A 90 19.57 -16.83 -12.03
N LEU A 91 18.38 -16.55 -12.60
CA LEU A 91 17.33 -15.80 -11.90
C LEU A 91 16.72 -16.60 -10.74
N GLY A 92 16.44 -17.89 -10.96
CA GLY A 92 15.90 -18.76 -9.91
C GLY A 92 16.84 -18.87 -8.71
N ARG A 93 18.17 -18.96 -8.96
CA ARG A 93 19.18 -18.93 -7.90
C ARG A 93 19.26 -17.59 -7.17
N ALA A 94 19.15 -16.47 -7.89
CA ALA A 94 19.17 -15.13 -7.30
C ALA A 94 17.91 -14.81 -6.47
N MET A 95 16.80 -15.50 -6.70
CA MET A 95 15.58 -15.33 -5.89
C MET A 95 15.48 -16.31 -4.72
N ALA A 96 16.13 -17.48 -4.83
CA ALA A 96 16.06 -18.54 -3.82
C ALA A 96 17.14 -18.44 -2.72
N GLY A 97 18.20 -17.66 -2.93
CA GLY A 97 19.26 -17.38 -1.96
C GLY A 97 19.32 -15.90 -1.63
#